data_AF-A0A800F102-F1
#
_entry.id   AF-A0A800F102-F1
#
_cell.length_a   1.000
_cell.length_b   1.000
_cell.length_c   1.000
_cell.angle_alpha   90.00
_cell.angle_beta   90.00
_cell.angle_gamma   90.00
#
_symmetry.space_group_name_H-M   'P 1'
#
loop_
_entity.id
_entity.type
_entity.pdbx_description
1 polymer ?
#
loop_
_entity_poly.entity_id
_entity_poly.type
_entity_poly.pdbx_seq_one_letter_code
_entity_poly.pdbx_strand_id
1 'polypeptide(L)'
;MRITFLGTGTSQGIPVIACKCNVCLSKDINDKRLRTSVLIEDEGINIVIDTGPDFRQQMLRSDVQHLDAVIYTHAHKDHIAGLDDVRP
;
A
#
# COMPACT_ATOMS: atom_id res chain seq x y z
N MET A 1 -18.11 -0.54 -8.61
CA MET A 1 -16.94 0.08 -7.98
C MET A 1 -16.69 -0.47 -6.57
N ARG A 2 -15.49 -1.00 -6.32
CA ARG A 2 -14.95 -1.43 -5.02
C ARG A 2 -13.65 -0.66 -4.75
N ILE A 3 -13.46 -0.22 -3.50
CA ILE A 3 -12.26 0.49 -3.07
C ILE A 3 -11.61 -0.31 -1.93
N THR A 4 -10.34 -0.65 -2.10
CA THR A 4 -9.56 -1.41 -1.11
C THR A 4 -8.39 -0.56 -0.61
N PHE A 5 -8.36 -0.29 0.69
CA PHE A 5 -7.22 0.38 1.32
C PHE A 5 -6.06 -0.61 1.50
N LEU A 6 -5.08 -0.53 0.61
CA LEU A 6 -3.89 -1.37 0.63
C LEU A 6 -2.93 -0.96 1.76
N GLY A 7 -2.89 0.32 2.09
CA GLY A 7 -2.22 0.83 3.27
C GLY A 7 -2.82 2.14 3.74
N THR A 8 -2.69 2.40 5.03
CA THR A 8 -3.26 3.56 5.73
C THR A 8 -2.24 4.20 6.68
N GLY A 9 -0.96 3.86 6.50
CA GLY A 9 0.15 4.34 7.29
C GLY A 9 0.78 5.61 6.71
N THR A 10 1.51 6.32 7.57
CA THR A 10 2.43 7.39 7.18
C THR A 10 3.60 6.86 6.32
N SER A 11 4.49 7.73 5.88
CA SER A 11 5.67 7.40 5.06
C SER A 11 6.57 6.30 5.65
N GLN A 12 6.57 6.17 6.98
CA GLN A 12 7.34 5.16 7.73
C GLN A 12 6.55 3.85 7.97
N GLY A 13 5.25 3.83 7.70
CA GLY A 13 4.34 2.78 8.19
C GLY A 13 4.17 2.81 9.72
N ILE A 14 3.42 1.85 10.24
CA ILE A 14 3.35 1.54 11.68
C ILE A 14 3.46 0.01 11.83
N PRO A 15 4.37 -0.50 12.67
CA PRO A 15 5.27 0.21 13.58
C PRO A 15 6.38 1.01 12.88
N VAL A 16 6.81 2.12 13.50
CA VAL A 16 8.02 2.83 13.08
C VAL A 16 9.25 2.08 13.60
N ILE A 17 10.29 1.98 12.77
CA ILE A 17 11.55 1.31 13.13
C ILE A 17 12.07 1.84 14.47
N ALA A 18 12.38 0.93 15.40
CA ALA A 18 12.87 1.19 16.75
C ALA A 18 11.94 2.00 17.69
N CYS A 19 10.72 2.33 17.29
CA CYS A 19 9.77 3.03 18.16
C CYS A 19 9.10 2.08 19.17
N LYS A 20 9.06 2.48 20.44
CA LYS A 20 8.47 1.72 21.55
C LYS A 20 7.23 2.38 22.16
N CYS A 21 6.55 3.26 21.42
CA CYS A 21 5.31 3.87 21.90
C CYS A 21 4.16 2.85 21.93
N ASN A 22 3.08 3.19 22.64
CA ASN A 22 1.93 2.30 22.83
C ASN A 22 1.31 1.81 21.51
N VAL A 23 1.26 2.67 20.47
CA VAL A 23 0.71 2.30 19.14
C VAL A 23 1.62 1.32 18.41
N CYS A 24 2.94 1.55 18.41
CA CYS A 24 3.89 0.66 17.75
C CYS A 24 3.94 -0.72 18.43
N LEU A 25 3.77 -0.76 19.76
CA LEU A 25 3.70 -1.99 20.56
C LEU A 25 2.28 -2.60 20.64
N SER A 26 1.29 -1.95 20.04
CA SER A 26 -0.10 -2.43 20.06
C SER A 26 -0.20 -3.84 19.48
N LYS A 27 -1.05 -4.66 20.11
CA LYS A 27 -1.41 -6.00 19.62
C LYS A 27 -2.63 -5.97 18.69
N ASP A 28 -3.31 -4.82 18.56
CA ASP A 28 -4.37 -4.64 17.59
C ASP A 28 -3.77 -4.70 16.18
N ILE A 29 -4.35 -5.54 15.32
CA ILE A 29 -3.91 -5.69 13.94
C ILE A 29 -4.16 -4.42 13.12
N ASN A 30 -5.14 -3.59 13.49
CA ASN A 30 -5.44 -2.32 12.81
C ASN A 30 -4.37 -1.25 13.03
N ASP A 31 -3.52 -1.42 14.04
CA ASP A 31 -2.35 -0.57 14.25
C ASP A 31 -1.14 -1.01 13.40
N LYS A 32 -1.22 -2.12 12.65
CA LYS A 32 -0.18 -2.54 11.70
C LYS A 32 -0.51 -1.99 10.32
N ARG A 33 0.16 -0.90 9.93
CA ARG A 33 -0.19 -0.10 8.75
C ARG A 33 0.98 -0.04 7.78
N LEU A 34 0.75 -0.54 6.57
CA LEU A 34 1.64 -0.34 5.42
C LEU A 34 1.52 1.11 4.90
N ARG A 35 2.50 1.57 4.10
CA ARG A 35 2.43 2.90 3.47
C ARG A 35 1.16 3.04 2.63
N THR A 36 0.66 4.27 2.56
CA THR A 36 -0.61 4.60 1.92
C THR A 36 -0.64 4.16 0.45
N SER A 37 -1.68 3.43 0.09
CA SER A 37 -2.00 3.04 -1.29
C SER A 37 -3.45 2.53 -1.31
N VAL A 38 -4.12 2.69 -2.46
CA VAL A 38 -5.51 2.26 -2.66
C VAL A 38 -5.63 1.54 -4.00
N LEU A 39 -6.38 0.44 -4.00
CA LEU A 39 -6.84 -0.23 -5.22
C LEU A 39 -8.29 0.17 -5.49
N ILE A 40 -8.57 0.55 -6.73
CA ILE A 40 -9.91 0.81 -7.24
C ILE A 40 -10.21 -0.27 -8.28
N GLU A 41 -11.35 -0.94 -8.09
CA GLU A 41 -11.81 -2.01 -8.98
C GLU A 41 -13.20 -1.64 -9.49
N ASP A 42 -13.34 -1.50 -10.79
CA ASP A 42 -14.61 -1.16 -11.42
C ASP A 42 -14.74 -1.80 -12.80
N GLU A 43 -15.86 -2.49 -13.04
CA GLU A 43 -16.15 -3.14 -14.34
C GLU A 43 -15.01 -4.02 -14.90
N GLY A 44 -14.22 -4.66 -14.02
CA GLY A 44 -13.10 -5.51 -14.40
C GLY A 44 -11.78 -4.77 -14.64
N ILE A 45 -11.74 -3.46 -14.37
CA ILE A 45 -10.55 -2.61 -14.45
C ILE A 45 -9.97 -2.45 -13.04
N ASN A 46 -8.67 -2.74 -12.90
CA ASN A 46 -7.90 -2.63 -11.67
C ASN A 46 -6.90 -1.47 -11.77
N ILE A 47 -7.13 -0.43 -10.97
CA ILE A 47 -6.26 0.75 -10.90
C ILE A 47 -5.68 0.84 -9.50
N VAL A 48 -4.35 0.89 -9.40
CA VAL A 48 -3.68 1.20 -8.13
C VAL A 48 -3.26 2.67 -8.09
N ILE A 49 -3.51 3.32 -6.95
CA ILE A 49 -2.99 4.65 -6.63
C ILE A 49 -1.77 4.47 -5.74
N ASP A 50 -0.62 4.90 -6.24
CA ASP A 50 0.71 4.80 -5.67
C ASP A 50 1.23 3.36 -5.48
N THR A 51 2.51 3.16 -5.79
CA THR A 51 3.25 1.90 -5.62
C THR A 51 4.40 2.14 -4.65
N GLY A 52 4.07 2.34 -3.38
CA GLY A 52 5.06 2.46 -2.32
C GLY A 52 5.90 1.19 -2.14
N PRO A 53 6.93 1.19 -1.28
CA PRO A 53 7.81 0.02 -1.17
C PRO A 53 7.13 -1.23 -0.56
N ASP A 54 5.84 -1.14 -0.18
CA ASP A 54 5.05 -2.27 0.36
C ASP A 54 4.19 -2.91 -0.75
N PHE A 55 4.27 -2.38 -1.98
CA PHE A 55 3.38 -2.70 -3.08
C PHE A 55 3.28 -4.21 -3.36
N ARG A 56 4.42 -4.92 -3.44
CA ARG A 56 4.41 -6.39 -3.58
C ARG A 56 3.61 -7.10 -2.49
N GLN A 57 3.81 -6.73 -1.22
CA GLN A 57 3.05 -7.32 -0.11
C GLN A 57 1.56 -6.96 -0.19
N GLN A 58 1.24 -5.73 -0.60
CA GLN A 58 -0.13 -5.25 -0.77
C GLN A 58 -0.88 -6.03 -1.85
N MET A 59 -0.25 -6.28 -3.01
CA MET A 59 -0.81 -7.07 -4.10
C MET A 59 -1.02 -8.53 -3.69
N LEU A 60 -0.02 -9.15 -3.05
CA LEU A 60 -0.11 -10.53 -2.56
C LEU A 60 -1.21 -10.71 -1.50
N ARG A 61 -1.33 -9.77 -0.55
CA ARG A 61 -2.37 -9.82 0.50
C ARG A 61 -3.78 -9.65 -0.07
N SER A 62 -3.90 -8.90 -1.16
CA SER A 62 -5.20 -8.56 -1.78
C SER A 62 -5.54 -9.47 -2.97
N ASP A 63 -4.70 -10.47 -3.26
CA ASP A 63 -4.84 -11.42 -4.37
C ASP A 63 -5.05 -10.73 -5.74
N VAL A 64 -4.32 -9.65 -5.99
CA VAL A 64 -4.41 -8.88 -7.25
C VAL A 64 -3.49 -9.52 -8.28
N GLN A 65 -4.09 -10.07 -9.35
CA GLN A 65 -3.39 -10.80 -10.40
C GLN A 65 -3.08 -9.96 -11.65
N HIS A 66 -3.72 -8.80 -11.78
CA HIS A 66 -3.49 -7.88 -12.90
C HIS A 66 -3.79 -6.44 -12.47
N LEU A 67 -3.11 -5.50 -13.12
CA LEU A 67 -3.38 -4.06 -13.03
C LEU A 67 -3.48 -3.49 -14.44
N ASP A 68 -4.48 -2.65 -14.67
CA ASP A 68 -4.68 -1.92 -15.92
C ASP A 68 -3.94 -0.59 -15.91
N ALA A 69 -3.83 0.04 -14.74
CA ALA A 69 -3.14 1.32 -14.59
C ALA A 69 -2.54 1.52 -13.20
N VAL A 70 -1.48 2.31 -13.17
CA VAL A 70 -0.88 2.89 -11.96
C VAL A 70 -1.03 4.40 -12.04
N ILE A 71 -1.59 5.02 -11.01
CA ILE A 71 -1.71 6.47 -10.88
C ILE A 71 -0.84 6.92 -9.70
N TYR A 72 0.01 7.91 -9.93
CA TYR A 72 0.82 8.49 -8.86
C TYR A 72 0.26 9.81 -8.38
N THR A 73 0.23 9.99 -7.06
CA THR A 73 -0.14 11.28 -6.44
C THR A 73 1.03 12.27 -6.53
N HIS A 74 2.23 11.84 -6.12
CA HIS A 74 3.46 12.64 -6.14
C HIS A 74 4.71 11.75 -5.99
N ALA A 75 5.90 12.35 -6.14
CA ALA A 75 7.17 11.62 -6.27
C ALA A 75 7.96 11.43 -4.95
N HIS A 76 7.29 11.20 -3.82
CA HIS A 76 7.98 10.78 -2.59
C HIS A 76 8.15 9.26 -2.52
N LYS A 77 9.20 8.80 -1.82
CA LYS A 77 9.63 7.40 -1.83
C LYS A 77 8.57 6.42 -1.31
N ASP A 78 7.81 6.82 -0.32
CA ASP A 78 6.68 6.08 0.23
C ASP A 78 5.55 5.83 -0.78
N HIS A 79 5.53 6.56 -1.91
CA HIS A 79 4.54 6.42 -2.98
C HIS A 79 5.08 5.77 -4.25
N ILE A 80 6.40 5.81 -4.51
CA ILE A 80 6.96 5.40 -5.81
C ILE A 80 7.98 4.25 -5.74
N ALA A 81 8.52 3.92 -4.57
CA ALA A 81 9.70 3.05 -4.48
C ALA A 81 9.43 1.55 -4.77
N GLY A 82 8.16 1.15 -4.94
CA GLY A 82 7.76 -0.19 -5.34
C GLY A 82 7.45 -0.34 -6.84
N LEU A 83 7.69 0.69 -7.66
CA LEU A 83 7.40 0.63 -9.11
C LEU A 83 8.11 -0.54 -9.82
N ASP A 84 9.27 -0.99 -9.32
CA ASP A 84 10.01 -2.12 -9.89
C ASP A 84 9.22 -3.44 -9.88
N ASP A 85 8.30 -3.60 -8.92
CA ASP A 85 7.43 -4.79 -8.78
C ASP A 85 6.22 -4.77 -9.75
N VAL A 86 6.03 -3.70 -10.53
CA VAL A 86 4.96 -3.60 -11.56
C VAL A 86 5.36 -4.28 -12.88
N ARG A 87 6.64 -4.66 -13.02
CA ARG A 87 7.14 -5.29 -14.25
C ARG A 87 6.43 -6.64 -14.53
N PRO A 88 6.19 -6.95 -15.81
CA PRO A 88 5.60 -8.23 -16.23
C PRO A 88 6.52 -9.43 -15.96
#